data_AF-A0A9E0P4U7-F1
#
_entry.id   AF-A0A9E0P4U7-F1
#
_cell.length_a   1.000
_cell.length_b   1.000
_cell.length_c   1.000
_cell.angle_alpha   90.00
_cell.angle_beta   90.00
_cell.angle_gamma   90.00
#
_symmetry.space_group_name_H-M   'P 1'
#
loop_
_entity.id
_entity.type
_entity.pdbx_description
1 polymer ?
#
loop_
_entity_poly.entity_id
_entity_poly.type
_entity_poly.pdbx_seq_one_letter_code
_entity_poly.pdbx_strand_id
1 'polypeptide(L)'
;MKRTLIKNATIVNEGKLFTGSVVIEGEQIAEILAAGVTPQNPCGEVIDATGCYLLPGVIDVHVHFRDPGLTHKADITTESKAAAAGGVTSIMDMPNTTPLT
;
A
#
# COMPACT_ATOMS: atom_id res chain seq x y z
N MET A 1 12.70 -15.64 -2.88
CA MET A 1 12.01 -14.91 -1.79
C MET A 1 10.52 -15.24 -1.86
N LYS A 2 9.69 -14.84 -0.89
CA LYS A 2 8.24 -15.06 -0.98
C LYS A 2 7.68 -14.26 -2.18
N ARG A 3 6.91 -14.93 -3.05
CA ARG A 3 6.19 -14.29 -4.17
C ARG A 3 4.69 -14.31 -3.90
N THR A 4 4.06 -13.15 -3.96
CA THR A 4 2.61 -12.98 -3.78
C THR A 4 2.02 -12.43 -5.08
N LEU A 5 0.97 -13.09 -5.58
CA LEU A 5 0.23 -12.68 -6.77
C LEU A 5 -1.08 -12.01 -6.36
N ILE A 6 -1.26 -10.73 -6.68
CA ILE A 6 -2.56 -10.08 -6.65
C ILE A 6 -3.19 -10.27 -8.02
N LYS A 7 -4.18 -11.17 -8.12
CA LYS A 7 -4.71 -11.67 -9.37
C LYS A 7 -5.98 -10.94 -9.79
N ASN A 8 -6.13 -10.68 -11.09
CA ASN A 8 -7.37 -10.20 -11.72
C ASN A 8 -7.95 -8.88 -11.18
N ALA A 9 -7.08 -7.99 -10.67
CA ALA A 9 -7.51 -6.66 -10.26
C ALA A 9 -7.78 -5.75 -11.47
N THR A 10 -8.60 -4.72 -11.27
CA THR A 10 -8.62 -3.55 -12.14
C THR A 10 -7.50 -2.60 -11.69
N ILE A 11 -6.38 -2.59 -12.41
CA ILE A 11 -5.19 -1.81 -12.06
C ILE A 11 -5.37 -0.38 -12.56
N VAL A 12 -5.20 0.60 -11.65
CA VAL A 12 -5.16 2.03 -11.95
C VAL A 12 -3.71 2.49 -11.83
N ASN A 13 -3.09 2.90 -12.93
CA ASN A 13 -1.74 3.47 -12.89
C ASN A 13 -1.55 4.48 -14.01
N GLU A 14 -1.02 5.67 -13.67
CA GLU A 14 -0.59 6.70 -14.64
C GLU A 14 -1.62 7.02 -15.74
N GLY A 15 -2.88 7.25 -15.33
CA GLY A 15 -3.97 7.59 -16.24
C GLY A 15 -4.53 6.40 -17.05
N LYS A 16 -4.07 5.18 -16.79
CA LYS A 16 -4.56 3.96 -17.41
C LYS A 16 -5.38 3.13 -16.44
N LEU A 17 -6.39 2.46 -16.99
CA LEU A 17 -7.23 1.49 -16.31
C LEU A 17 -7.22 0.19 -17.12
N PHE A 18 -6.78 -0.91 -16.54
CA PHE A 18 -6.78 -2.21 -17.22
C PHE A 18 -6.90 -3.37 -16.23
N THR A 19 -7.54 -4.45 -16.68
CA THR A 19 -7.56 -5.71 -15.91
C THR A 19 -6.22 -6.41 -16.04
N GLY A 20 -5.67 -6.85 -14.91
CA GLY A 20 -4.37 -7.51 -14.87
C GLY A 20 -4.05 -8.11 -13.51
N SER A 21 -2.79 -8.47 -13.32
CA SER A 21 -2.29 -8.97 -12.04
C SER A 21 -0.94 -8.34 -11.71
N VAL A 22 -0.58 -8.28 -10.43
CA VAL A 22 0.72 -7.78 -9.96
C VAL A 22 1.40 -8.86 -9.13
N VAL A 23 2.68 -9.09 -9.40
CA VAL A 23 3.53 -9.99 -8.61
C VAL A 23 4.43 -9.15 -7.71
N ILE A 24 4.41 -9.45 -6.42
CA ILE A 24 5.31 -8.88 -5.42
C ILE A 24 6.34 -9.95 -5.06
N GLU A 25 7.63 -9.60 -5.09
CA GLU A 25 8.72 -10.44 -4.61
C GLU A 25 9.51 -9.70 -3.53
N GLY A 26 9.43 -10.18 -2.29
CA GLY A 26 9.99 -9.45 -1.14
C GLY A 26 9.29 -8.10 -0.96
N GLU A 27 10.04 -7.00 -1.08
CA GLU A 27 9.56 -5.62 -0.88
C GLU A 27 9.29 -4.88 -2.20
N GLN A 28 9.39 -5.55 -3.35
CA GLN A 28 9.32 -4.92 -4.67
C GLN A 28 8.23 -5.53 -5.55
N ILE A 29 7.69 -4.71 -6.45
CA ILE A 29 6.88 -5.17 -7.57
C ILE A 29 7.82 -5.84 -8.58
N ALA A 30 7.65 -7.14 -8.78
CA ALA A 30 8.46 -7.94 -9.69
C ALA A 30 7.89 -7.98 -11.12
N GLU A 31 6.56 -8.05 -11.25
CA GLU A 31 5.88 -8.16 -12.54
C GLU A 31 4.54 -7.42 -12.52
N ILE A 32 4.18 -6.81 -13.66
CA ILE A 32 2.83 -6.31 -13.94
C ILE A 32 2.34 -7.07 -15.17
N LEU A 33 1.26 -7.83 -15.02
CA LEU A 33 0.78 -8.80 -16.00
C LEU A 33 -0.55 -8.33 -16.58
N ALA A 34 -0.67 -8.37 -17.90
CA ALA A 34 -1.95 -8.17 -18.58
C ALA A 34 -2.93 -9.32 -18.26
N ALA A 35 -4.23 -9.08 -18.49
CA ALA A 35 -5.26 -10.10 -18.28
C ALA A 35 -4.91 -11.42 -18.99
N GLY A 36 -5.00 -12.54 -18.25
CA GLY A 36 -4.71 -13.88 -18.75
C GLY A 36 -3.23 -14.27 -18.80
N VAL A 37 -2.29 -13.35 -18.55
CA VAL A 37 -0.85 -13.66 -18.48
C VAL A 37 -0.51 -14.27 -17.12
N THR A 38 0.26 -15.36 -17.13
CA THR A 38 0.72 -16.03 -15.91
C THR A 38 2.09 -15.52 -15.47
N PRO A 39 2.38 -15.46 -14.15
CA PRO A 39 3.71 -15.13 -13.64
C PRO A 39 4.81 -16.03 -14.21
N GLN A 40 6.01 -15.48 -14.40
CA GLN A 40 7.18 -16.26 -14.86
C GLN A 40 7.58 -17.37 -13.89
N ASN A 41 7.45 -17.11 -12.59
CA ASN A 41 7.79 -18.04 -11.52
C ASN A 41 6.57 -18.34 -10.64
N PRO A 42 6.50 -19.53 -10.02
CA PRO A 42 5.42 -19.86 -9.10
C PRO A 42 5.29 -18.85 -7.95
N CYS A 43 4.05 -18.46 -7.62
CA CYS A 43 3.74 -17.62 -6.48
C CYS A 43 3.25 -18.48 -5.31
N GLY A 44 3.80 -18.25 -4.11
CA GLY A 44 3.45 -19.01 -2.91
C GLY A 44 2.15 -18.53 -2.24
N GLU A 45 1.70 -17.33 -2.59
CA GLU A 45 0.46 -16.74 -2.11
C GLU A 45 -0.28 -16.11 -3.30
N VAL A 46 -1.60 -16.29 -3.33
CA VAL A 46 -2.47 -15.72 -4.35
C VAL A 46 -3.63 -15.01 -3.66
N ILE A 47 -3.82 -13.73 -3.99
CA ILE A 47 -4.93 -12.90 -3.57
C ILE A 47 -5.81 -12.69 -4.79
N ASP A 48 -7.04 -13.21 -4.80
CA ASP A 48 -7.99 -12.95 -5.87
C ASP A 48 -8.66 -11.59 -5.66
N ALA A 49 -8.35 -10.64 -6.53
CA ALA A 49 -8.85 -9.27 -6.52
C ALA A 49 -9.87 -9.02 -7.64
N THR A 50 -10.52 -10.08 -8.13
CA THR A 50 -11.60 -9.97 -9.14
C THR A 50 -12.70 -9.02 -8.64
N GLY A 51 -13.00 -7.99 -9.43
CA GLY A 51 -13.99 -6.95 -9.09
C GLY A 51 -13.46 -5.84 -8.18
N CYS A 52 -12.23 -5.93 -7.70
CA CYS A 52 -11.56 -4.90 -6.91
C CYS A 52 -10.69 -4.00 -7.80
N TYR A 53 -10.46 -2.78 -7.33
CA TYR A 53 -9.44 -1.89 -7.89
C TYR A 53 -8.12 -2.09 -7.13
N LEU A 54 -7.01 -2.10 -7.87
CA LEU A 54 -5.66 -2.06 -7.30
C LEU A 54 -5.02 -0.73 -7.68
N LEU A 55 -4.65 0.04 -6.66
CA LEU A 55 -4.01 1.34 -6.78
C LEU A 55 -2.64 1.30 -6.11
N PRO A 56 -1.69 2.17 -6.52
CA PRO A 56 -0.53 2.49 -5.70
C PRO A 56 -0.98 2.94 -4.31
N GLY A 57 -0.23 2.56 -3.28
CA GLY A 57 -0.51 3.01 -1.92
C GLY A 57 -0.43 4.54 -1.82
N VAL A 58 -1.36 5.14 -1.08
CA VAL A 58 -1.44 6.60 -0.97
C VAL A 58 -0.25 7.11 -0.14
N ILE A 59 0.34 8.21 -0.59
CA ILE A 59 1.36 8.97 0.13
C ILE A 59 0.68 10.20 0.72
N ASP A 60 0.51 10.23 2.04
CA ASP A 60 -0.06 11.37 2.75
C ASP A 60 1.07 12.28 3.25
N VAL A 61 1.20 13.43 2.61
CA VAL A 61 2.29 14.38 2.88
C VAL A 61 2.01 15.30 4.07
N HIS A 62 0.85 15.17 4.73
CA HIS A 62 0.49 16.07 5.83
C HIS A 62 -0.34 15.37 6.89
N VAL A 63 0.35 14.81 7.89
CA VAL A 63 -0.29 14.26 9.09
C VAL A 63 0.24 14.88 10.38
N HIS A 64 -0.48 14.65 11.48
CA HIS A 64 -0.02 15.00 12.81
C HIS A 64 -0.33 13.87 13.78
N PHE A 65 0.61 12.95 13.98
CA PHE A 65 0.45 11.75 14.79
C PHE A 65 0.69 11.99 16.29
N ARG A 66 1.15 13.19 16.66
CA ARG A 66 1.18 13.69 18.06
C ARG A 66 2.12 12.95 19.01
N ASP A 67 3.07 12.21 18.48
CA ASP A 67 4.10 11.48 19.22
C ASP A 67 5.48 12.04 18.86
N PRO A 68 6.26 12.63 19.79
CA PRO A 68 6.13 12.58 21.25
C PRO A 68 5.27 13.68 21.91
N GLY A 69 4.89 13.41 23.17
CA GLY A 69 4.39 14.37 24.17
C GLY A 69 2.93 14.82 24.07
N LEU A 70 2.24 14.49 22.98
CA LEU A 70 0.81 14.77 22.80
C LEU A 70 0.00 13.48 22.59
N THR A 71 0.52 12.34 23.06
CA THR A 71 -0.01 10.99 22.79
C THR A 71 -1.39 10.69 23.34
N HIS A 72 -1.89 11.53 24.27
CA HIS A 72 -3.29 11.50 24.69
C HIS A 72 -4.29 11.86 23.57
N LYS A 73 -3.80 12.45 22.47
CA LYS A 73 -4.60 12.80 21.29
C LYS A 73 -4.59 11.70 20.23
N ALA A 74 -3.40 11.17 19.96
CA ALA A 74 -3.07 10.24 18.88
C ALA A 74 -1.62 9.76 19.07
N ASP A 75 -1.25 8.59 18.54
CA ASP A 75 0.14 8.12 18.54
C ASP A 75 0.51 7.39 17.23
N ILE A 76 1.80 7.10 17.03
CA ILE A 76 2.26 6.45 15.79
C ILE A 76 1.59 5.10 15.54
N THR A 77 1.18 4.36 16.58
CA THR A 77 0.60 3.02 16.45
C THR A 77 -0.87 3.09 16.04
N THR A 78 -1.63 3.99 16.65
CA THR A 78 -3.06 4.19 16.40
C THR A 78 -3.28 4.80 15.02
N GLU A 79 -2.52 5.86 14.70
CA GLU A 79 -2.72 6.59 13.45
C GLU A 79 -2.15 5.86 12.24
N SER A 80 -1.04 5.10 12.36
CA SER A 80 -0.56 4.26 11.25
C SER A 80 -1.53 3.13 10.90
N LYS A 81 -2.25 2.57 11.88
CA LYS A 81 -3.33 1.61 11.62
C LYS A 81 -4.51 2.26 10.92
N ALA A 82 -4.88 3.49 11.32
CA ALA A 82 -5.92 4.25 10.64
C ALA A 82 -5.52 4.56 9.18
N ALA A 83 -4.27 4.99 8.96
CA ALA A 83 -3.69 5.20 7.63
C ALA A 83 -3.78 3.93 6.77
N ALA A 84 -3.32 2.79 7.28
CA ALA A 84 -3.37 1.51 6.58
C ALA A 84 -4.81 1.08 6.24
N ALA A 85 -5.77 1.28 7.14
CA ALA A 85 -7.19 0.99 6.90
C ALA A 85 -7.80 1.88 5.79
N GLY A 86 -7.26 3.09 5.61
CA GLY A 86 -7.64 4.02 4.54
C GLY A 86 -6.89 3.83 3.22
N GLY A 87 -5.94 2.90 3.13
CA GLY A 87 -5.11 2.68 1.94
C GLY A 87 -3.89 3.62 1.84
N VAL A 88 -3.55 4.34 2.91
CA VAL A 88 -2.33 5.14 3.02
C VAL A 88 -1.18 4.23 3.47
N THR A 89 -0.12 4.19 2.69
CA THR A 89 1.04 3.31 2.92
C THR A 89 2.32 4.07 3.26
N SER A 90 2.30 5.41 3.13
CA SER A 90 3.43 6.27 3.47
C SER A 90 2.91 7.60 3.97
N ILE A 91 3.56 8.15 5.00
CA ILE A 91 3.16 9.39 5.65
C ILE A 91 4.36 10.33 5.81
N MET A 92 4.08 11.63 5.94
CA MET A 92 5.03 12.64 6.40
C MET A 92 4.42 13.35 7.62
N ASP A 93 4.93 13.00 8.82
CA ASP A 93 4.48 13.61 10.06
C ASP A 93 5.05 15.02 10.22
N MET A 94 4.21 15.95 10.64
CA MET A 94 4.57 17.36 10.74
C MET A 94 5.27 17.68 12.08
N PRO A 95 6.20 18.64 12.09
CA PRO A 95 7.18 18.79 13.17
C PRO A 95 6.67 19.47 14.46
N ASN A 96 5.36 19.46 14.71
CA ASN A 96 4.71 20.23 15.78
C ASN A 96 4.25 19.37 16.98
N THR A 97 5.08 18.40 17.35
CA THR A 97 5.00 17.57 18.56
C THR A 97 5.65 18.27 19.77
N THR A 98 5.73 17.60 20.92
CA THR A 98 6.35 18.14 22.14
C THR A 98 7.35 17.13 22.74
N PRO A 99 8.68 17.27 22.55
CA PRO A 99 9.37 18.32 21.82
C PRO A 99 9.09 18.28 20.31
N LEU A 100 9.38 19.40 19.63
CA LEU A 100 9.31 19.50 18.16
C LEU A 100 10.29 18.49 17.54
N THR A 101 9.89 17.81 16.46
CA THR A 101 10.67 16.80 15.74
C THR A 101 10.75 17.08 14.26
#